data_AF-A0A6J6JBJ9-F1
#
_entry.id   AF-A0A6J6JBJ9-F1
#
_cell.length_a   1.000
_cell.length_b   1.000
_cell.length_c   1.000
_cell.angle_alpha   90.00
_cell.angle_beta   90.00
_cell.angle_gamma   90.00
#
_symmetry.space_group_name_H-M   'P 1'
#
loop_
_entity.id
_entity.type
_entity.pdbx_description
1 polymer ?
#
loop_
_entity_poly.entity_id
_entity_poly.type
_entity_poly.pdbx_seq_one_letter_code
_entity_poly.pdbx_strand_id
1 'polypeptide(L)'
;MTSSEYASEPGDNDEAIDRWGSAASGQDPLVASFTLEPYSIARPHVPFYRFFHYPDVLDLRGNGFEVERFIPIFDSLDNARYSQAIQIHQLLKHGQGSMFWNPRRAREYEFKIRAAFHRHGISDVPTLIRRMLGRAFPDDSISSLSVSLLNVFFWACLAEIARDYAWREPSLALYSDYLDYPLEITGLSPQRNQDAA
;
A
#
# COMPACT_ATOMS: atom_id res chain seq x y z
N MET A 1 44.53 24.18 4.00
CA MET A 1 43.39 25.05 3.66
C MET A 1 43.36 25.13 2.14
N THR A 2 42.37 24.64 1.39
CA THR A 2 41.01 24.19 1.72
C THR A 2 40.46 23.45 0.48
N SER A 3 39.87 22.30 0.73
CA SER A 3 38.68 21.73 0.08
C SER A 3 38.65 21.67 -1.45
N SER A 4 39.14 20.55 -1.99
CA SER A 4 38.72 20.02 -3.29
C SER A 4 38.26 18.57 -3.05
N GLU A 5 36.99 18.41 -2.74
CA GLU A 5 36.23 17.16 -2.69
C GLU A 5 34.77 17.57 -2.48
N TYR A 6 33.80 16.86 -3.07
CA TYR A 6 32.39 17.24 -3.27
C TYR A 6 32.07 18.05 -4.53
N ALA A 7 32.68 17.72 -5.67
CA ALA A 7 31.90 17.70 -6.91
C ALA A 7 31.38 16.27 -7.07
N SER A 8 30.09 16.05 -6.83
CA SER A 8 29.44 14.78 -7.17
C SER A 8 29.63 14.55 -8.67
N GLU A 9 30.18 13.40 -9.05
CA GLU A 9 30.30 13.02 -10.45
C GLU A 9 28.92 12.97 -11.13
N PRO A 10 28.79 13.30 -12.42
CA PRO A 10 27.52 13.39 -13.14
C PRO A 10 26.87 12.01 -13.45
N GLY A 11 27.10 11.03 -12.58
CA GLY A 11 26.57 9.67 -12.69
C GLY A 11 26.21 9.03 -11.34
N ASP A 12 26.33 9.75 -10.23
CA ASP A 12 25.95 9.26 -8.89
C ASP A 12 24.54 9.75 -8.56
N ASN A 13 23.57 9.37 -9.41
CA ASN A 13 22.17 9.48 -9.02
C ASN A 13 21.91 8.47 -7.91
N ASP A 14 21.22 8.88 -6.86
CA ASP A 14 20.76 7.98 -5.81
C ASP A 14 20.01 6.80 -6.45
N GLU A 15 20.35 5.55 -6.09
CA GLU A 15 19.64 4.36 -6.58
C GLU A 15 18.11 4.48 -6.36
N ALA A 16 17.69 5.23 -5.34
CA ALA A 16 16.29 5.53 -5.10
C ALA A 16 15.67 6.39 -6.22
N ILE A 17 16.41 7.35 -6.78
CA ILE A 17 15.99 8.21 -7.91
C ILE A 17 15.93 7.40 -9.19
N ASP A 18 16.94 6.57 -9.46
CA ASP A 18 17.00 5.74 -10.66
C ASP A 18 15.87 4.69 -10.70
N ARG A 19 15.41 4.25 -9.53
CA ARG A 19 14.24 3.36 -9.39
C ARG A 19 12.90 4.11 -9.34
N TRP A 20 12.85 5.43 -9.51
CA TRP A 20 11.65 6.24 -9.30
C TRP A 20 10.96 6.70 -10.60
N GLY A 21 9.62 6.75 -10.60
CA GLY A 21 8.83 7.25 -11.74
C GLY A 21 9.15 6.60 -13.09
N SER A 22 9.18 7.42 -14.15
CA SER A 22 9.52 7.01 -15.52
C SER A 22 11.01 6.71 -15.73
N ALA A 23 11.89 7.18 -14.84
CA ALA A 23 13.32 6.88 -14.88
C ALA A 23 13.59 5.37 -14.72
N ALA A 24 12.79 4.69 -13.89
CA ALA A 24 12.84 3.25 -13.70
C ALA A 24 12.52 2.43 -14.98
N SER A 25 11.82 3.04 -15.94
CA SER A 25 11.46 2.41 -17.22
C SER A 25 12.42 2.78 -18.36
N GLY A 26 13.53 3.49 -18.06
CA GLY A 26 14.49 3.96 -19.07
C GLY A 26 13.94 5.05 -20.00
N GLN A 27 12.82 5.67 -19.64
CA GLN A 27 12.25 6.80 -20.38
C GLN A 27 12.68 8.12 -19.73
N ASP A 28 13.01 9.10 -20.57
CA ASP A 28 13.35 10.45 -20.11
C ASP A 28 12.18 11.04 -19.30
N PRO A 29 12.39 11.36 -18.00
CA PRO A 29 11.31 11.85 -17.14
C PRO A 29 10.72 13.18 -17.60
N LEU A 30 11.44 13.95 -18.41
CA LEU A 30 10.95 15.22 -18.96
C LEU A 30 9.92 15.01 -20.07
N VAL A 31 9.96 13.90 -20.81
CA VAL A 31 9.02 13.63 -21.91
C VAL A 31 7.57 13.54 -21.39
N ALA A 32 7.37 12.96 -20.20
CA ALA A 32 6.07 12.89 -19.56
C ALA A 32 5.50 14.27 -19.15
N SER A 33 6.37 15.27 -18.95
CA SER A 33 5.99 16.65 -18.57
C SER A 33 5.53 17.51 -19.75
N PHE A 34 5.88 17.13 -20.98
CA PHE A 34 5.52 17.86 -22.21
C PHE A 34 4.21 17.38 -22.85
N THR A 35 3.62 16.29 -22.36
CA THR A 35 2.35 15.78 -22.87
C THR A 35 1.16 16.29 -22.06
N LEU A 36 0.20 16.90 -22.75
CA LEU A 36 -1.03 17.42 -22.14
C LEU A 36 -2.09 16.34 -21.88
N GLU A 37 -2.02 15.20 -22.59
CA GLU A 37 -2.98 14.10 -22.43
C GLU A 37 -2.60 13.17 -21.27
N PRO A 38 -3.51 12.91 -20.31
CA PRO A 38 -3.30 11.89 -19.30
C PRO A 38 -3.33 10.48 -19.94
N TYR A 39 -2.47 9.58 -19.48
CA TYR A 39 -2.39 8.18 -19.96
C TYR A 39 -2.01 8.00 -21.44
N SER A 40 -1.04 8.76 -21.93
CA SER A 40 -0.44 8.55 -23.26
C SER A 40 0.68 7.50 -23.22
N ILE A 41 1.16 7.05 -24.38
CA ILE A 41 2.34 6.15 -24.48
C ILE A 41 3.58 6.78 -23.81
N ALA A 42 3.66 8.11 -23.81
CA ALA A 42 4.71 8.90 -23.16
C ALA A 42 4.44 9.18 -21.67
N ARG A 43 3.22 8.91 -21.19
CA ARG A 43 2.81 9.02 -19.78
C ARG A 43 1.96 7.80 -19.40
N PRO A 44 2.54 6.59 -19.34
CA PRO A 44 1.83 5.39 -18.91
C PRO A 44 1.23 5.61 -17.52
N HIS A 45 0.18 4.86 -17.17
CA HIS A 45 -0.40 4.92 -15.84
C HIS A 45 0.69 4.70 -14.78
N VAL A 46 1.05 5.77 -14.07
CA VAL A 46 2.06 5.72 -13.01
C VAL A 46 1.34 5.37 -11.72
N PRO A 47 1.69 4.25 -11.06
CA PRO A 47 0.99 3.84 -9.87
C PRO A 47 1.07 4.87 -8.74
N PHE A 48 0.01 4.99 -7.93
CA PHE A 48 -0.08 6.06 -6.93
C PHE A 48 1.06 6.03 -5.89
N TYR A 49 1.56 4.84 -5.56
CA TYR A 49 2.63 4.65 -4.57
C TYR A 49 4.00 5.15 -5.04
N ARG A 50 4.14 5.48 -6.35
CA ARG A 50 5.28 6.22 -6.86
C ARG A 50 5.25 7.69 -6.43
N PHE A 51 4.13 8.22 -5.97
CA PHE A 51 4.01 9.61 -5.51
C PHE A 51 4.02 9.74 -3.98
N PHE A 52 4.50 8.73 -3.26
CA PHE A 52 4.68 8.84 -1.81
C PHE A 52 5.71 9.90 -1.46
N HIS A 53 5.46 10.58 -0.34
CA HIS A 53 6.40 11.57 0.17
C HIS A 53 7.64 10.85 0.69
N TYR A 54 8.81 11.38 0.35
CA TYR A 54 10.09 10.78 0.75
C TYR A 54 10.21 10.55 2.28
N PRO A 55 9.79 11.49 3.16
CA PRO A 55 9.73 11.23 4.59
C PRO A 55 8.88 10.02 4.98
N ASP A 56 7.73 9.80 4.31
CA ASP A 56 6.89 8.64 4.59
C ASP A 56 7.60 7.33 4.26
N VAL A 57 8.33 7.31 3.13
CA VAL A 57 9.13 6.14 2.71
C VAL A 57 10.26 5.86 3.71
N LEU A 58 10.96 6.91 4.17
CA LEU A 58 12.00 6.79 5.18
C LEU A 58 11.46 6.32 6.53
N ASP A 59 10.31 6.84 6.97
CA ASP A 59 9.66 6.41 8.21
C ASP A 59 9.28 4.93 8.13
N LEU A 60 8.80 4.46 6.97
CA LEU A 60 8.42 3.06 6.75
C LEU A 60 9.67 2.15 6.85
N ARG A 61 10.75 2.56 6.18
CA ARG A 61 12.04 1.88 6.23
C ARG A 61 12.63 1.88 7.64
N GLY A 62 12.50 2.98 8.37
CA GLY A 62 12.90 3.09 9.78
C GLY A 62 12.17 2.11 10.70
N ASN A 63 10.96 1.67 10.32
CA ASN A 63 10.20 0.63 11.00
C ASN A 63 10.50 -0.80 10.48
N GLY A 64 11.46 -0.95 9.55
CA GLY A 64 11.88 -2.24 9.00
C GLY A 64 11.08 -2.73 7.80
N PHE A 65 10.28 -1.87 7.17
CA PHE A 65 9.47 -2.25 5.99
C PHE A 65 9.82 -1.40 4.77
N GLU A 66 9.94 -2.06 3.62
CA GLU A 66 10.10 -1.38 2.33
C GLU A 66 8.75 -1.23 1.62
N VAL A 67 8.60 -0.18 0.82
CA VAL A 67 7.41 0.03 -0.02
C VAL A 67 7.21 -1.13 -1.00
N GLU A 68 8.31 -1.71 -1.47
CA GLU A 68 8.32 -2.83 -2.43
C GLU A 68 7.47 -4.02 -1.96
N ARG A 69 7.45 -4.27 -0.65
CA ARG A 69 6.66 -5.33 -0.05
C ARG A 69 5.17 -5.16 -0.30
N PHE A 70 4.68 -3.93 -0.29
CA PHE A 70 3.27 -3.62 -0.43
C PHE A 70 2.86 -3.39 -1.88
N ILE A 71 3.80 -3.40 -2.83
CA ILE A 71 3.52 -3.22 -4.26
C ILE A 71 2.39 -4.13 -4.75
N PRO A 72 2.36 -5.45 -4.46
CA PRO A 72 1.26 -6.30 -4.92
C PRO A 72 -0.11 -5.86 -4.40
N ILE A 73 -0.17 -5.33 -3.17
CA ILE A 73 -1.40 -4.82 -2.55
C ILE A 73 -1.80 -3.49 -3.20
N PHE A 74 -0.84 -2.60 -3.44
CA PHE A 74 -1.09 -1.31 -4.05
C PHE A 74 -1.45 -1.43 -5.53
N ASP A 75 -0.82 -2.33 -6.28
CA ASP A 75 -1.17 -2.64 -7.67
C ASP A 75 -2.60 -3.18 -7.76
N SER A 76 -3.02 -4.05 -6.82
CA SER A 76 -4.41 -4.52 -6.75
C SER A 76 -5.39 -3.39 -6.45
N LEU A 77 -5.01 -2.38 -5.66
CA LEU A 77 -5.84 -1.21 -5.40
C LEU A 77 -5.97 -0.33 -6.65
N ASP A 78 -4.87 -0.07 -7.35
CA ASP A 78 -4.85 0.75 -8.56
C ASP A 78 -5.66 0.12 -9.69
N ASN A 79 -5.59 -1.21 -9.81
CA ASN A 79 -6.32 -1.97 -10.83
C ASN A 79 -7.75 -2.34 -10.41
N ALA A 80 -8.24 -1.86 -9.26
CA ALA A 80 -9.55 -2.24 -8.75
C ALA A 80 -10.68 -1.71 -9.65
N ARG A 81 -11.57 -2.59 -10.10
CA ARG A 81 -12.72 -2.21 -10.93
C ARG A 81 -13.83 -1.60 -10.10
N TYR A 82 -14.59 -0.70 -10.71
CA TYR A 82 -15.79 -0.11 -10.09
C TYR A 82 -16.79 -1.15 -9.57
N SER A 83 -17.00 -2.25 -10.30
CA SER A 83 -17.86 -3.35 -9.88
C SER A 83 -17.38 -4.04 -8.60
N GLN A 84 -16.06 -4.20 -8.43
CA GLN A 84 -15.46 -4.76 -7.21
C GLN A 84 -15.58 -3.79 -6.04
N ALA A 85 -15.41 -2.48 -6.28
CA ALA A 85 -15.62 -1.45 -5.28
C ALA A 85 -17.06 -1.45 -4.73
N ILE A 86 -18.06 -1.65 -5.59
CA ILE A 86 -19.47 -1.82 -5.18
C ILE A 86 -19.62 -3.05 -4.28
N GLN A 87 -19.06 -4.20 -4.68
CA GLN A 87 -19.14 -5.44 -3.90
C GLN A 87 -18.53 -5.26 -2.51
N ILE A 88 -17.33 -4.67 -2.42
CA ILE A 88 -16.67 -4.34 -1.14
C ILE A 88 -17.57 -3.42 -0.31
N HIS A 89 -18.10 -2.34 -0.91
CA HIS A 89 -18.95 -1.40 -0.19
C HIS A 89 -20.20 -2.07 0.38
N GLN A 90 -20.85 -2.94 -0.41
CA GLN A 90 -22.01 -3.71 0.04
C GLN A 90 -21.63 -4.69 1.16
N LEU A 91 -20.50 -5.38 1.04
CA LEU A 91 -19.97 -6.29 2.05
C LEU A 91 -19.72 -5.56 3.38
N LEU A 92 -19.11 -4.37 3.35
CA LEU A 92 -18.85 -3.56 4.55
C LEU A 92 -20.12 -2.98 5.17
N LYS A 93 -21.06 -2.50 4.34
CA LYS A 93 -22.26 -1.80 4.81
C LYS A 93 -23.28 -2.75 5.40
N HIS A 94 -23.51 -3.86 4.72
CA HIS A 94 -24.61 -4.75 5.04
C HIS A 94 -24.11 -5.95 5.84
N GLY A 95 -22.89 -6.45 5.61
CA GLY A 95 -22.45 -7.76 6.11
C GLY A 95 -23.36 -8.90 5.64
N GLN A 96 -24.37 -8.60 4.81
CA GLN A 96 -25.47 -9.46 4.42
C GLN A 96 -24.99 -10.35 3.28
N GLY A 97 -24.29 -11.43 3.60
CA GLY A 97 -23.97 -12.44 2.59
C GLY A 97 -22.91 -13.47 2.98
N SER A 98 -21.96 -13.12 3.86
CA SER A 98 -20.96 -14.09 4.34
C SER A 98 -21.29 -14.51 5.77
N MET A 99 -21.64 -15.78 5.95
CA MET A 99 -21.77 -16.40 7.27
C MET A 99 -20.45 -16.34 8.06
N PHE A 100 -19.31 -16.26 7.35
CA PHE A 100 -17.98 -16.39 7.92
C PHE A 100 -17.32 -15.03 8.20
N TRP A 101 -17.80 -13.94 7.60
CA TRP A 101 -17.15 -12.64 7.68
C TRP A 101 -18.08 -11.50 8.12
N ASN A 102 -17.60 -10.66 9.05
CA ASN A 102 -18.34 -9.53 9.60
C ASN A 102 -17.42 -8.31 9.77
N PRO A 103 -17.83 -7.11 9.28
CA PRO A 103 -17.03 -5.90 9.39
C PRO A 103 -16.76 -5.46 10.83
N ARG A 104 -17.68 -5.73 11.77
CA ARG A 104 -17.45 -5.45 13.19
C ARG A 104 -16.30 -6.29 13.75
N ARG A 105 -16.30 -7.59 13.45
CA ARG A 105 -15.26 -8.52 13.88
C ARG A 105 -13.92 -8.20 13.22
N ALA A 106 -13.92 -7.76 11.97
CA ALA A 106 -12.73 -7.28 11.29
C ALA A 106 -12.10 -6.08 12.03
N ARG A 107 -12.90 -5.10 12.46
CA ARG A 107 -12.41 -3.97 13.28
C ARG A 107 -11.85 -4.41 14.64
N GLU A 108 -12.47 -5.41 15.28
CA GLU A 108 -11.94 -5.99 16.53
C GLU A 108 -10.57 -6.64 16.30
N TYR A 109 -10.38 -7.34 15.18
CA TYR A 109 -9.09 -7.93 14.81
C TYR A 109 -8.05 -6.89 14.38
N GLU A 110 -8.45 -5.86 13.65
CA GLU A 110 -7.61 -4.69 13.38
C GLU A 110 -7.08 -4.10 14.70
N PHE A 111 -7.95 -3.91 15.70
CA PHE A 111 -7.55 -3.39 17.00
C PHE A 111 -6.55 -4.31 17.72
N LYS A 112 -6.76 -5.64 17.65
CA LYS A 112 -5.82 -6.61 18.21
C LYS A 112 -4.45 -6.58 17.53
N ILE A 113 -4.42 -6.48 16.20
CA ILE A 113 -3.18 -6.34 15.43
C ILE A 113 -2.46 -5.06 15.79
N ARG A 114 -3.17 -3.91 15.85
CA ARG A 114 -2.58 -2.64 16.29
C ARG A 114 -2.01 -2.71 17.70
N ALA A 115 -2.69 -3.39 18.61
CA ALA A 115 -2.18 -3.61 19.97
C ALA A 115 -0.92 -4.49 19.96
N ALA A 116 -0.82 -5.49 19.08
CA ALA A 116 0.40 -6.28 18.89
C ALA A 116 1.53 -5.42 18.32
N PHE A 117 1.26 -4.57 17.33
CA PHE A 117 2.26 -3.66 16.76
C PHE A 117 2.85 -2.72 17.80
N HIS A 118 2.01 -2.18 18.68
CA HIS A 118 2.47 -1.40 19.82
C HIS A 118 3.41 -2.20 20.74
N ARG A 119 3.10 -3.49 21.03
CA ARG A 119 3.98 -4.36 21.82
C ARG A 119 5.31 -4.68 21.10
N HIS A 120 5.31 -4.66 19.77
CA HIS A 120 6.49 -4.94 18.94
C HIS A 120 7.28 -3.68 18.55
N GLY A 121 6.87 -2.49 19.04
CA GLY A 121 7.61 -1.24 18.82
C GLY A 121 7.35 -0.59 17.45
N ILE A 122 6.35 -1.04 16.69
CA ILE A 122 5.97 -0.51 15.37
C ILE A 122 4.59 0.17 15.42
N SER A 123 4.34 0.95 16.49
CA SER A 123 3.05 1.62 16.74
C SER A 123 2.64 2.62 15.67
N ASP A 124 3.62 3.17 14.96
CA ASP A 124 3.42 4.29 14.04
C ASP A 124 3.06 3.81 12.62
N VAL A 125 3.41 2.56 12.30
CA VAL A 125 3.21 1.93 11.00
C VAL A 125 1.74 1.95 10.54
N PRO A 126 0.72 1.64 11.37
CA PRO A 126 -0.68 1.78 10.97
C PRO A 126 -1.05 3.20 10.53
N THR A 127 -0.55 4.22 11.21
CA THR A 127 -0.84 5.62 10.87
C THR A 127 -0.15 6.00 9.57
N LEU A 128 1.10 5.56 9.38
CA LEU A 128 1.88 5.78 8.19
C LEU A 128 1.25 5.14 6.95
N ILE A 129 0.85 3.87 7.02
CA ILE A 129 0.17 3.15 5.93
C ILE A 129 -1.15 3.84 5.59
N ARG A 130 -1.91 4.30 6.59
CA ARG A 130 -3.16 5.03 6.37
C ARG A 130 -2.92 6.30 5.55
N ARG A 131 -1.86 7.05 5.88
CA ARG A 131 -1.46 8.28 5.20
C ARG A 131 -0.99 8.01 3.77
N MET A 132 -0.18 6.97 3.57
CA MET A 132 0.28 6.52 2.26
C MET A 132 -0.89 6.10 1.35
N LEU A 133 -1.76 5.20 1.82
CA LEU A 133 -2.93 4.74 1.06
C LEU A 133 -3.88 5.89 0.69
N GLY A 134 -4.00 6.91 1.53
CA GLY A 134 -4.79 8.11 1.23
C GLY A 134 -4.38 8.82 -0.07
N ARG A 135 -3.15 8.59 -0.56
CA ARG A 135 -2.67 9.15 -1.83
C ARG A 135 -3.27 8.50 -3.08
N ALA A 136 -3.90 7.34 -2.95
CA ALA A 136 -4.56 6.67 -4.08
C ALA A 136 -5.75 7.46 -4.64
N PHE A 137 -6.37 8.32 -3.82
CA PHE A 137 -7.50 9.17 -4.22
C PHE A 137 -7.22 10.64 -3.82
N PRO A 138 -6.43 11.38 -4.60
CA PRO A 138 -5.95 12.72 -4.23
C PRO A 138 -7.01 13.84 -4.31
N ASP A 139 -8.16 13.60 -4.96
CA ASP A 139 -9.18 14.62 -5.21
C ASP A 139 -10.18 14.81 -4.04
N ASP A 140 -10.73 16.01 -3.91
CA ASP A 140 -11.67 16.45 -2.86
C ASP A 140 -13.03 15.70 -2.83
N SER A 141 -13.31 14.80 -3.77
CA SER A 141 -14.55 14.03 -3.83
C SER A 141 -14.33 12.54 -3.51
N ILE A 142 -13.84 12.25 -2.30
CA ILE A 142 -13.70 10.88 -1.83
C ILE A 142 -15.10 10.24 -1.70
N SER A 143 -15.41 9.33 -2.63
CA SER A 143 -16.66 8.59 -2.61
C SER A 143 -16.70 7.58 -1.47
N SER A 144 -17.90 7.18 -1.02
CA SER A 144 -18.06 6.11 -0.03
C SER A 144 -17.47 4.77 -0.50
N LEU A 145 -17.40 4.56 -1.82
CA LEU A 145 -16.74 3.40 -2.44
C LEU A 145 -15.22 3.48 -2.24
N SER A 146 -14.61 4.65 -2.51
CA SER A 146 -13.18 4.89 -2.30
C SER A 146 -12.81 4.68 -0.83
N VAL A 147 -13.60 5.20 0.12
CA VAL A 147 -13.40 4.94 1.56
C VAL A 147 -13.44 3.44 1.87
N SER A 148 -14.34 2.71 1.23
CA SER A 148 -14.51 1.27 1.46
C SER A 148 -13.30 0.47 0.95
N LEU A 149 -12.79 0.81 -0.24
CA LEU A 149 -11.55 0.25 -0.77
C LEU A 149 -10.38 0.57 0.16
N LEU A 150 -10.17 1.84 0.52
CA LEU A 150 -9.09 2.25 1.41
C LEU A 150 -9.12 1.54 2.76
N ASN A 151 -10.30 1.20 3.29
CA ASN A 151 -10.42 0.43 4.53
C ASN A 151 -9.95 -1.01 4.37
N VAL A 152 -10.40 -1.71 3.32
CA VAL A 152 -10.04 -3.12 3.10
C VAL A 152 -8.56 -3.26 2.71
N PHE A 153 -8.04 -2.39 1.85
CA PHE A 153 -6.62 -2.42 1.47
C PHE A 153 -5.71 -2.02 2.64
N PHE A 154 -6.19 -1.15 3.54
CA PHE A 154 -5.49 -0.89 4.79
C PHE A 154 -5.42 -2.14 5.68
N TRP A 155 -6.52 -2.88 5.83
CA TRP A 155 -6.52 -4.16 6.53
C TRP A 155 -5.56 -5.17 5.91
N ALA A 156 -5.49 -5.23 4.58
CA ALA A 156 -4.56 -6.11 3.89
C ALA A 156 -3.09 -5.75 4.13
N CYS A 157 -2.76 -4.46 4.21
CA CYS A 157 -1.42 -4.00 4.58
C CYS A 157 -1.08 -4.35 6.04
N LEU A 158 -2.04 -4.21 6.97
CA LEU A 158 -1.84 -4.63 8.36
C LEU A 158 -1.65 -6.14 8.47
N ALA A 159 -2.45 -6.91 7.73
CA ALA A 159 -2.36 -8.37 7.67
C ALA A 159 -0.98 -8.82 7.14
N GLU A 160 -0.49 -8.15 6.09
CA GLU A 160 0.84 -8.40 5.53
C GLU A 160 1.94 -8.29 6.59
N ILE A 161 1.96 -7.20 7.37
CA ILE A 161 2.94 -7.01 8.45
C ILE A 161 2.71 -7.99 9.61
N ALA A 162 1.45 -8.20 9.99
CA ALA A 162 1.12 -9.03 11.15
C ALA A 162 1.55 -10.50 10.98
N ARG A 163 1.63 -11.00 9.75
CA ARG A 163 2.17 -12.33 9.44
C ARG A 163 3.61 -12.51 9.90
N ASP A 164 4.45 -11.48 9.84
CA ASP A 164 5.84 -11.57 10.30
C ASP A 164 5.96 -11.79 11.80
N TYR A 165 4.93 -11.40 12.56
CA TYR A 165 4.91 -11.57 14.00
C TYR A 165 4.16 -12.85 14.42
N ALA A 166 3.65 -13.63 13.47
CA ALA A 166 2.89 -14.84 13.76
C ALA A 166 3.75 -15.92 14.47
N TRP A 167 5.07 -15.94 14.27
CA TRP A 167 5.96 -16.84 15.00
C TRP A 167 5.95 -16.57 16.51
N ARG A 168 5.70 -15.33 16.93
CA ARG A 168 5.65 -14.92 18.34
C ARG A 168 4.23 -14.91 18.89
N GLU A 169 3.26 -14.51 18.08
CA GLU A 169 1.84 -14.50 18.43
C GLU A 169 1.01 -15.18 17.32
N PRO A 170 0.80 -16.51 17.39
CA PRO A 170 0.17 -17.27 16.30
C PRO A 170 -1.24 -16.83 15.94
N SER A 171 -1.97 -16.18 16.86
CA SER A 171 -3.29 -15.60 16.59
C SER A 171 -3.26 -14.51 15.51
N LEU A 172 -2.12 -13.86 15.29
CA LEU A 172 -1.97 -12.83 14.25
C LEU A 172 -2.14 -13.41 12.84
N ALA A 173 -1.75 -14.66 12.58
CA ALA A 173 -2.01 -15.30 11.29
C ALA A 173 -3.52 -15.39 11.01
N LEU A 174 -4.29 -15.88 11.99
CA LEU A 174 -5.74 -15.98 11.87
C LEU A 174 -6.40 -14.61 11.70
N TYR A 175 -5.93 -13.58 12.41
CA TYR A 175 -6.44 -12.22 12.25
C TYR A 175 -6.13 -11.66 10.87
N SER A 176 -4.94 -11.94 10.35
CA SER A 176 -4.48 -11.51 9.02
C SER A 176 -5.33 -12.11 7.91
N ASP A 177 -5.57 -13.43 7.97
CA ASP A 177 -6.40 -14.12 6.98
C ASP A 177 -7.85 -13.62 7.01
N TYR A 178 -8.37 -13.34 8.21
CA TYR A 178 -9.71 -12.77 8.36
C TYR A 178 -9.82 -11.35 7.78
N LEU A 179 -8.75 -10.56 7.88
CA LEU A 179 -8.69 -9.20 7.35
C LEU A 179 -8.54 -9.17 5.82
N ASP A 180 -7.91 -10.18 5.22
CA ASP A 180 -7.75 -10.29 3.76
C ASP A 180 -8.99 -10.83 3.04
N TYR A 181 -9.86 -11.56 3.74
CA TYR A 181 -11.06 -12.19 3.17
C TYR A 181 -11.87 -11.31 2.20
N PRO A 182 -12.12 -10.00 2.45
CA PRO A 182 -12.86 -9.17 1.50
C PRO A 182 -12.17 -9.02 0.13
N LEU A 183 -10.84 -9.03 0.08
CA LEU A 183 -10.10 -9.00 -1.18
C LEU A 183 -10.21 -10.35 -1.91
N GLU A 184 -10.15 -11.45 -1.17
CA GLU A 184 -10.28 -12.81 -1.73
C GLU A 184 -11.62 -13.03 -2.42
N ILE A 185 -12.71 -12.73 -1.72
CA ILE A 185 -14.06 -12.99 -2.27
C ILE A 185 -14.41 -12.07 -3.44
N THR A 186 -13.78 -10.90 -3.54
CA THR A 186 -14.01 -9.93 -4.63
C THR A 186 -13.02 -10.06 -5.78
N GLY A 187 -12.10 -11.02 -5.71
CA GLY A 187 -11.08 -11.25 -6.73
C GLY A 187 -10.06 -10.11 -6.85
N LEU A 188 -9.80 -9.42 -5.74
CA LEU A 188 -8.78 -8.37 -5.59
C LEU A 188 -7.54 -8.85 -4.84
N SER A 189 -7.43 -10.16 -4.58
CA SER A 189 -6.28 -10.70 -3.87
C SER A 189 -4.96 -10.26 -4.50
N PRO A 190 -4.06 -9.66 -3.72
CA PRO A 190 -2.72 -9.35 -4.20
C PRO A 190 -2.00 -10.62 -4.62
N GLN A 191 -1.22 -10.55 -5.70
CA GLN A 191 -0.28 -11.60 -6.07
C GLN A 191 0.90 -11.56 -5.11
N ARG A 192 0.70 -12.05 -3.89
CA ARG A 192 1.79 -12.20 -2.91
C ARG A 192 2.68 -13.34 -3.38
N ASN A 193 3.96 -13.07 -3.62
CA ASN A 193 4.94 -14.12 -3.88
C ASN A 193 4.96 -15.07 -2.67
N GLN A 194 4.61 -16.33 -2.89
CA GLN A 194 4.53 -17.35 -1.84
C GLN A 194 5.92 -17.87 -1.41
N ASP A 195 7.00 -17.30 -1.97
CA ASP A 195 8.36 -17.84 -1.91
C ASP A 195 9.27 -17.18 -0.87
N ALA A 196 8.73 -16.37 0.05
CA ALA A 196 9.50 -15.71 1.11
C ALA A 196 9.27 -16.33 2.50
N ALA A 197 9.24 -17.67 2.57
CA ALA A 197 9.22 -18.44 3.81
C ALA A 197 10.56 -19.15 4.03
#